data_AF-A0AAV9FFF5-F1
#
_entry.id   AF-A0AAV9FFF5-F1
#
_cell.length_a   1.000
_cell.length_b   1.000
_cell.length_c   1.000
_cell.angle_alpha   90.00
_cell.angle_beta   90.00
_cell.angle_gamma   90.00
#
_symmetry.space_group_name_H-M   'P 1'
#
loop_
_entity.id
_entity.type
_entity.pdbx_description
1 polymer ?
#
loop_
_entity_poly.entity_id
_entity_poly.type
_entity_poly.pdbx_seq_one_letter_code
_entity_poly.pdbx_strand_id
1 'polypeptide(L)'
;MPVEPSSLLWQILLAACQVHRDMERGKQAAERALALKKTDSSTYVLLSNMFANSSDWDSARKVREMMVGSEVAKDPRCSWIAVNG
;
A
#
# COMPACT_ATOMS: atom_id res chain seq x y z
N MET A 1 -17.61 0.31 15.77
CA MET A 1 -17.51 1.76 16.05
C MET A 1 -18.76 2.43 15.51
N PRO A 2 -19.38 3.39 16.22
CA PRO A 2 -20.58 4.09 15.77
C PRO A 2 -20.31 5.15 14.68
N VAL A 3 -19.07 5.24 14.18
CA VAL A 3 -18.66 6.14 13.10
C VAL A 3 -17.88 5.33 12.08
N GLU A 4 -18.19 5.48 10.79
CA GLU A 4 -17.43 4.82 9.74
C GLU A 4 -15.98 5.30 9.74
N PRO A 5 -15.00 4.38 9.86
CA PRO A 5 -13.60 4.77 9.86
C PRO A 5 -13.20 5.36 8.51
N SER A 6 -12.65 6.57 8.54
CA SER A 6 -12.10 7.24 7.36
C SER A 6 -10.92 6.46 6.78
N SER A 7 -10.58 6.72 5.51
CA SER A 7 -9.41 6.10 4.86
C SER A 7 -8.12 6.31 5.69
N LEU A 8 -8.01 7.45 6.37
CA LEU A 8 -6.89 7.79 7.24
C LEU A 8 -6.76 6.83 8.44
N LEU A 9 -7.87 6.45 9.07
CA LEU A 9 -7.83 5.52 10.22
C LEU A 9 -7.34 4.14 9.80
N TRP A 10 -7.76 3.67 8.62
CA TRP A 10 -7.25 2.42 8.06
C TRP A 10 -5.77 2.49 7.69
N GLN A 11 -5.28 3.64 7.21
CA GLN A 11 -3.85 3.86 6.97
C GLN A 11 -3.04 3.86 8.26
N ILE A 12 -3.54 4.48 9.33
CA ILE A 12 -2.90 4.47 10.64
C ILE A 12 -2.83 3.03 11.17
N LEU A 13 -3.91 2.27 11.05
CA LEU A 13 -3.94 0.86 11.44
C LEU A 13 -2.94 0.04 10.61
N LEU A 14 -2.90 0.24 9.29
CA LEU A 14 -1.96 -0.42 8.40
C LEU A 14 -0.50 -0.13 8.79
N ALA A 15 -0.17 1.13 9.09
CA ALA A 15 1.16 1.51 9.54
C ALA A 15 1.54 0.83 10.88
N ALA A 16 0.60 0.74 11.82
CA ALA A 16 0.81 0.00 13.06
C ALA A 16 1.03 -1.51 12.80
N CYS A 17 0.21 -2.12 11.95
CA CYS A 17 0.37 -3.51 11.53
C CYS A 17 1.73 -3.78 10.88
N GLN A 18 2.23 -2.84 10.07
CA GLN A 18 3.56 -2.94 9.47
C GLN A 18 4.66 -2.97 10.54
N VAL A 19 4.58 -2.13 11.57
CA VAL A 19 5.55 -2.09 12.68
C VAL A 19 5.52 -3.37 13.51
N HIS A 20 4.31 -3.86 13.79
CA HIS A 20 4.10 -5.08 14.58
C HIS A 20 4.21 -6.38 13.76
N ARG A 21 4.50 -6.29 12.45
CA ARG A 21 4.56 -7.42 11.51
C ARG A 21 3.28 -8.25 11.46
N ASP A 22 2.14 -7.61 11.72
CA ASP A 22 0.82 -8.23 11.63
C ASP A 22 0.30 -8.17 10.20
N MET A 23 0.74 -9.15 9.41
CA MET A 23 0.42 -9.22 7.99
C MET A 23 -1.08 -9.40 7.72
N GLU A 24 -1.77 -10.16 8.56
CA GLU A 24 -3.17 -10.52 8.33
C GLU A 24 -4.07 -9.29 8.50
N ARG A 25 -3.92 -8.60 9.64
CA ARG A 25 -4.69 -7.36 9.90
C ARG A 25 -4.25 -6.23 9.00
N GLY A 26 -2.96 -6.16 8.66
CA GLY A 26 -2.43 -5.18 7.71
C GLY A 26 -3.07 -5.31 6.33
N LYS A 27 -3.21 -6.52 5.78
CA LYS A 27 -3.89 -6.75 4.49
C LYS A 27 -5.34 -6.27 4.53
N GLN A 28 -6.08 -6.62 5.57
CA GLN A 28 -7.46 -6.18 5.74
C GLN A 28 -7.56 -4.65 5.83
N ALA A 29 -6.67 -4.01 6.60
CA ALA A 29 -6.64 -2.55 6.72
C ALA A 29 -6.35 -1.87 5.39
N ALA A 30 -5.39 -2.39 4.61
CA ALA A 30 -5.08 -1.87 3.28
C ALA A 30 -6.25 -2.02 2.31
N GLU A 31 -6.92 -3.18 2.29
CA GLU A 31 -8.10 -3.41 1.45
C GLU A 31 -9.23 -2.42 1.77
N ARG A 32 -9.50 -2.18 3.06
CA ARG A 32 -10.49 -1.18 3.49
C ARG A 32 -10.09 0.25 3.12
N ALA A 33 -8.81 0.61 3.30
CA ALA A 33 -8.30 1.92 2.89
C ALA A 33 -8.43 2.16 1.38
N LEU A 34 -8.08 1.16 0.56
CA LEU A 34 -8.19 1.22 -0.90
C LEU A 34 -9.64 1.20 -1.36
N ALA A 35 -10.53 0.46 -0.69
CA ALA A 35 -11.96 0.47 -1.00
C ALA A 35 -12.58 1.86 -0.80
N LEU A 36 -12.13 2.61 0.22
CA LEU A 36 -12.58 3.98 0.47
C LEU A 36 -11.92 5.00 -0.46
N LYS A 37 -10.61 4.86 -0.72
CA LYS A 37 -9.84 5.79 -1.55
C LYS A 37 -8.80 5.06 -2.39
N LYS A 38 -9.23 4.60 -3.56
CA LYS A 38 -8.40 3.85 -4.52
C LYS A 38 -7.19 4.64 -5.04
N THR A 39 -7.21 5.96 -4.97
CA THR A 39 -6.14 6.81 -5.50
C THR A 39 -5.05 7.15 -4.47
N ASP A 40 -5.09 6.55 -3.28
CA ASP A 40 -4.17 6.93 -2.21
C ASP A 40 -2.82 6.19 -2.29
N SER A 41 -1.81 6.88 -2.83
CA SER A 41 -0.44 6.36 -2.96
C SER A 41 0.17 5.87 -1.64
N SER A 42 -0.21 6.46 -0.50
CA SER A 42 0.39 6.11 0.79
C SER A 42 -0.02 4.70 1.22
N THR A 43 -1.26 4.29 0.94
CA THR A 43 -1.76 2.94 1.23
C THR A 43 -1.00 1.88 0.43
N TYR A 44 -0.76 2.12 -0.85
CA TYR A 44 0.02 1.20 -1.70
C TYR A 44 1.48 1.08 -1.23
N VAL A 45 2.11 2.20 -0.85
CA VAL A 45 3.49 2.20 -0.34
C VAL A 45 3.59 1.41 0.97
N LEU A 46 2.69 1.66 1.92
CA LEU A 46 2.66 0.94 3.19
C LEU A 46 2.46 -0.57 2.99
N LEU A 47 1.53 -0.96 2.11
CA LEU A 47 1.27 -2.35 1.80
C LEU A 47 2.46 -3.03 1.11
N SER A 48 3.10 -2.37 0.13
CA SER A 48 4.30 -2.87 -0.55
C SER A 48 5.46 -3.08 0.42
N ASN A 49 5.66 -2.13 1.35
CA ASN A 49 6.70 -2.24 2.37
C ASN A 49 6.42 -3.38 3.36
N MET A 50 5.15 -3.61 3.71
CA MET A 50 4.78 -4.71 4.59
C MET A 50 5.13 -6.08 3.98
N PHE A 51 4.85 -6.27 2.69
CA PHE A 51 5.23 -7.48 1.94
C PHE A 51 6.76 -7.62 1.77
N ALA A 52 7.46 -6.52 1.49
CA ALA A 52 8.92 -6.53 1.41
C ALA A 52 9.55 -6.95 2.77
N ASN A 53 9.02 -6.45 3.88
CA ASN A 53 9.47 -6.80 5.22
C ASN A 53 9.24 -8.28 5.58
N SER A 54 8.27 -8.95 4.94
CA SER A 54 8.05 -10.39 5.08
C SER A 54 8.78 -11.23 4.04
N SER A 55 9.68 -10.63 3.25
CA SER A 55 10.37 -11.28 2.13
C SER A 55 9.43 -11.82 1.03
N ASP A 56 8.19 -11.32 0.97
CA ASP A 56 7.22 -11.64 -0.07
C ASP A 56 7.31 -10.60 -1.19
N TRP A 57 8.42 -10.66 -1.92
CA TRP A 57 8.72 -9.71 -2.98
C TRP A 57 7.75 -9.78 -4.16
N ASP A 58 7.16 -10.95 -4.41
CA ASP A 58 6.15 -11.13 -5.45
C ASP A 58 4.86 -10.39 -5.13
N SER A 59 4.37 -10.48 -3.89
CA SER A 59 3.24 -9.66 -3.46
C SER A 59 3.59 -8.17 -3.44
N ALA A 60 4.79 -7.80 -3.03
CA ALA A 60 5.24 -6.40 -3.07
C ALA A 60 5.25 -5.84 -4.51
N ARG A 61 5.65 -6.66 -5.49
CA ARG A 61 5.63 -6.31 -6.93
C ARG A 61 4.20 -6.11 -7.43
N LYS A 62 3.29 -7.06 -7.13
CA LYS A 62 1.87 -6.95 -7.52
C LYS A 62 1.23 -5.68 -6.98
N VAL A 63 1.55 -5.29 -5.74
CA VAL A 63 1.04 -4.03 -5.15
C VAL A 63 1.56 -2.81 -5.90
N ARG A 64 2.82 -2.82 -6.35
CA ARG A 64 3.38 -1.72 -7.17
C ARG A 64 2.75 -1.66 -8.56
N GLU A 65 2.48 -2.80 -9.19
CA GLU A 65 1.76 -2.85 -10.47
C GLU A 65 0.34 -2.30 -10.34
N MET A 66 -0.38 -2.70 -9.27
CA MET A 66 -1.69 -2.14 -8.97
C MET A 66 -1.65 -0.63 -8.76
N MET A 67 -0.59 -0.10 -8.14
CA MET A 67 -0.40 1.35 -7.94
C MET A 67 -0.17 2.09 -9.27
N VAL A 68 0.49 1.49 -10.26
CA VAL A 68 0.69 2.10 -11.59
C VAL A 68 -0.58 2.04 -12.45
N GLY A 69 -1.37 0.97 -12.31
CA GLY A 69 -2.60 0.76 -13.09
C GLY A 69 -3.83 1.50 -12.53
N SER A 70 -3.82 1.84 -11.24
CA SER A 70 -4.75 2.84 -10.70
C SER A 70 -4.13 4.21 -10.99
N GLU A 71 -4.90 5.22 -11.39
CA GLU A 71 -4.44 6.58 -11.78
C GLU A 71 -3.65 7.36 -10.70
N VAL A 72 -3.15 6.66 -9.67
CA VAL A 72 -2.01 6.98 -8.81
C VAL A 72 -0.69 6.96 -9.60
N ALA A 73 -0.72 7.41 -10.84
CA ALA A 73 0.47 7.93 -11.49
C ALA A 73 0.88 9.16 -10.67
N LYS A 74 1.72 8.92 -9.66
CA LYS A 74 2.54 9.97 -9.06
C LYS A 74 3.20 10.64 -10.25
N ASP A 75 2.88 11.90 -10.50
CA ASP A 75 3.63 12.73 -11.45
C ASP A 75 5.12 12.46 -11.18
N PRO A 76 5.82 11.78 -12.09
CA PRO A 76 7.16 11.31 -11.81
C PRO A 76 8.05 12.55 -11.92
N ARG A 77 8.21 13.27 -10.81
CA ARG A 77 9.45 14.03 -10.63
C ARG A 77 10.58 13.01 -10.56
N CYS A 78 11.12 12.71 -11.75
CA CYS A 78 12.40 12.13 -12.16
C CYS A 78 13.02 11.10 -11.18
N SER A 79 13.32 9.86 -11.53
CA SER A 79 13.90 9.37 -12.79
C SER A 79 13.75 7.84 -12.83
N TRP A 80 13.15 7.33 -13.91
CA TRP A 80 13.16 5.92 -14.28
C TRP A 80 14.53 5.64 -14.93
N ILE A 81 15.46 5.02 -14.20
CA ILE A 81 16.56 4.29 -14.84
C ILE A 81 16.12 2.84 -14.96
N ALA A 82 15.51 2.53 -16.10
CA ALA A 82 15.34 1.17 -16.57
C ALA A 82 16.73 0.63 -16.94
N VAL A 83 17.34 -0.13 -16.03
CA VAL A 83 18.52 -0.92 -16.37
C VAL A 83 18.01 -2.23 -16.97
N ASN A 84 17.85 -2.25 -18.30
CA ASN A 84 17.78 -3.49 -19.05
C ASN A 84 19.23 -4.00 -19.23
N GLY A 85 19.50 -5.19 -18.71
CA GLY A 85 20.66 -5.99 -19.08
C GLY A 85 20.30 -6.96 -20.20
#